data_AF-A0A3C0K7U5-F1
#
_entry.id   AF-A0A3C0K7U5-F1
#
_cell.length_a   1.000
_cell.length_b   1.000
_cell.length_c   1.000
_cell.angle_alpha   90.00
_cell.angle_beta   90.00
_cell.angle_gamma   90.00
#
_symmetry.space_group_name_H-M   'P 1'
#
loop_
_entity.id
_entity.type
_entity.pdbx_description
1 polymer ?
#
loop_
_entity_poly.entity_id
_entity_poly.type
_entity_poly.pdbx_seq_one_letter_code
_entity_poly.pdbx_strand_id
1 'polypeptide(L)'
;EVRVAFARAGFDVGQAFGPLATPGKWMANLPALARQQLLSLGITSIHGNDGTPPWCTVAQSSRFFSHRRDAARLGSSGRMAACIWLG
;
A
#
# COMPACT_ATOMS: atom_id res chain seq x y z
N GLU A 1 8.70 12.76 6.40
CA GLU A 1 9.59 11.63 6.69
C GLU A 1 9.41 10.46 5.72
N VAL A 2 8.24 9.78 5.68
CA VAL A 2 8.02 8.59 4.81
C VAL A 2 8.32 8.83 3.32
N ARG A 3 7.73 9.86 2.68
CA ARG A 3 8.02 10.18 1.27
C ARG A 3 9.51 10.43 1.02
N VAL A 4 10.19 11.08 1.96
CA VAL A 4 11.63 11.37 1.87
C VAL A 4 12.44 10.08 2.00
N ALA A 5 12.03 9.14 2.87
CA ALA A 5 12.67 7.85 2.99
C ALA A 5 12.59 7.04 1.67
N PHE A 6 11.42 7.02 1.02
CA PHE A 6 11.27 6.38 -0.30
C PHE A 6 12.10 7.08 -1.38
N ALA A 7 12.15 8.41 -1.39
CA ALA A 7 12.99 9.14 -2.34
C ALA A 7 14.48 8.81 -2.15
N ARG A 8 14.96 8.75 -0.90
CA ARG A 8 16.35 8.35 -0.57
C ARG A 8 16.65 6.91 -0.96
N ALA A 9 15.65 6.04 -0.93
CA ALA A 9 15.76 4.66 -1.37
C ALA A 9 15.64 4.49 -2.90
N GLY A 10 15.58 5.58 -3.67
CA GLY A 10 15.59 5.54 -5.14
C GLY A 10 14.24 5.29 -5.80
N PHE A 11 13.14 5.35 -5.05
CA PHE A 11 11.80 5.20 -5.62
C PHE A 11 11.37 6.46 -6.37
N ASP A 12 10.61 6.29 -7.45
CA ASP A 12 9.91 7.39 -8.10
C ASP A 12 8.70 7.79 -7.24
N VAL A 13 8.96 8.74 -6.34
CA VAL A 13 7.95 9.31 -5.46
C VAL A 13 6.97 10.25 -6.17
N GLY A 14 7.27 10.69 -7.41
CA GLY A 14 6.35 11.50 -8.21
C GLY A 14 5.17 10.69 -8.69
N GLN A 15 5.41 9.43 -9.06
CA GLN A 15 4.37 8.49 -9.48
C GLN A 15 3.63 7.83 -8.31
N ALA A 16 4.26 7.78 -7.13
CA ALA A 16 3.75 7.00 -6.00
C ALA A 16 3.19 7.81 -4.82
N PHE A 17 3.35 9.13 -4.80
CA PHE A 17 2.79 9.99 -3.75
C PHE A 17 1.95 11.12 -4.34
N GLY A 18 0.64 11.06 -4.09
CA GLY A 18 -0.30 12.13 -4.44
C GLY A 18 -0.39 13.21 -3.36
N PRO A 19 -0.66 14.47 -3.74
CA PRO A 19 -0.88 15.54 -2.78
C PRO A 19 -2.16 15.31 -1.97
N LEU A 20 -2.20 15.82 -0.74
CA LEU A 20 -3.41 15.93 0.08
C LEU A 20 -3.68 17.40 0.40
N ALA A 21 -4.93 17.70 0.77
CA ALA A 21 -5.34 19.05 1.15
C ALA A 21 -4.53 19.60 2.35
N THR A 22 -4.06 18.72 3.23
CA THR A 22 -3.22 19.11 4.38
C THR A 22 -1.76 19.28 3.94
N PRO A 23 -1.15 20.47 4.12
CA PRO A 23 0.26 20.69 3.79
C PRO A 23 1.19 19.71 4.51
N GLY A 24 2.20 19.22 3.79
CA GLY A 24 3.15 18.25 4.30
C GLY A 24 2.62 16.82 4.46
N LYS A 25 1.33 16.56 4.15
CA LYS A 25 0.75 15.22 4.07
C LYS A 25 0.65 14.76 2.62
N TRP A 26 0.81 13.46 2.43
CA TRP A 26 0.85 12.82 1.12
C TRP A 26 0.04 11.53 1.15
N MET A 27 -0.65 11.24 0.06
CA MET A 27 -1.31 9.95 -0.16
C MET A 27 -0.33 9.00 -0.85
N ALA A 28 0.12 7.97 -0.13
CA ALA A 28 1.03 6.98 -0.68
C ALA A 28 0.27 5.88 -1.43
N ASN A 29 0.62 5.66 -2.70
CA ASN A 29 0.22 4.49 -3.46
C ASN A 29 1.20 3.33 -3.18
N LEU A 30 0.92 2.57 -2.12
CA LEU A 30 1.77 1.46 -1.69
C LEU A 30 1.93 0.37 -2.78
N PRO A 31 0.87 -0.04 -3.51
CA PRO A 31 1.02 -0.99 -4.63
C PRO A 31 1.96 -0.51 -5.74
N ALA A 32 1.94 0.78 -6.07
CA ALA A 32 2.87 1.35 -7.04
C ALA A 32 4.33 1.29 -6.55
N LEU A 33 4.60 1.60 -5.29
CA LEU A 33 5.94 1.45 -4.70
C LEU A 33 6.41 -0.01 -4.75
N ALA A 34 5.56 -0.96 -4.36
CA ALA A 34 5.89 -2.38 -4.43
C ALA A 34 6.20 -2.83 -5.87
N ARG A 35 5.43 -2.34 -6.85
CA ARG A 35 5.67 -2.61 -8.28
C ARG A 35 6.98 -2.04 -8.78
N GLN A 36 7.33 -0.80 -8.41
CA GLN A 36 8.63 -0.23 -8.75
C GLN A 36 9.77 -1.11 -8.24
N GLN A 37 9.67 -1.60 -7.00
CA GLN A 37 10.70 -2.47 -6.44
C GLN A 37 10.76 -3.83 -7.15
N LEU A 38 9.63 -4.48 -7.42
CA LEU A 38 9.60 -5.74 -8.16
C LEU A 38 10.18 -5.59 -9.57
N LEU A 39 9.83 -4.53 -10.29
CA LEU A 39 10.36 -4.22 -11.61
C LEU A 39 11.87 -3.97 -11.58
N SER A 40 12.38 -3.25 -10.57
CA SER A 40 13.83 -3.03 -10.41
C SER A 40 14.62 -4.33 -10.17
N LEU A 41 13.96 -5.37 -9.66
CA LEU A 41 14.53 -6.71 -9.48
C LEU A 41 14.36 -7.59 -10.73
N GLY A 42 13.83 -7.04 -11.83
CA GLY A 42 13.58 -7.77 -13.08
C GLY A 42 12.30 -8.61 -13.09
N ILE A 43 11.44 -8.50 -12.07
CA ILE A 43 10.17 -9.24 -12.01
C ILE A 43 9.13 -8.48 -12.83
N THR A 44 8.66 -9.06 -13.93
CA THR A 44 7.74 -8.39 -14.87
C THR A 44 6.32 -8.96 -14.87
N SER A 45 6.13 -10.21 -14.45
CA SER A 45 4.81 -10.83 -14.30
C SER A 45 4.22 -10.48 -12.92
N ILE A 46 3.61 -9.30 -12.81
CA ILE A 46 3.07 -8.77 -11.55
C ILE A 46 1.55 -8.70 -11.62
N HIS A 47 0.88 -9.35 -10.68
CA HIS A 47 -0.59 -9.48 -10.63
C HIS A 47 -1.15 -9.12 -9.25
N GLY A 48 -2.48 -9.06 -9.15
CA GLY A 48 -3.19 -8.75 -7.91
C GLY A 48 -3.12 -7.26 -7.57
N ASN A 49 -3.22 -6.94 -6.27
CA ASN A 49 -3.36 -5.57 -5.74
C ASN A 49 -2.63 -4.50 -6.56
N ASP A 50 -3.40 -3.77 -7.36
CA ASP A 50 -2.97 -2.73 -8.29
C ASP A 50 -3.27 -1.31 -7.75
N GLY A 51 -3.75 -1.21 -6.51
CA GLY A 51 -4.15 0.04 -5.88
C GLY A 51 -5.55 0.51 -6.24
N THR A 52 -6.32 -0.24 -7.01
CA THR A 52 -7.71 0.10 -7.32
C THR A 52 -8.64 -0.11 -6.12
N PRO A 53 -9.83 0.53 -6.10
CA PRO A 53 -10.76 0.47 -4.96
C PRO A 53 -11.13 -0.95 -4.45
N PRO A 54 -11.26 -1.98 -5.31
CA PRO A 54 -11.50 -3.35 -4.84
C PRO A 54 -10.41 -3.95 -3.94
N TRP A 55 -9.19 -3.40 -3.96
CA TRP A 55 -8.08 -3.86 -3.11
C TRP A 55 -7.89 -3.02 -1.85
N CYS A 56 -8.60 -1.90 -1.72
CA CYS A 56 -8.44 -0.99 -0.59
C CYS A 56 -9.03 -1.60 0.69
N THR A 57 -8.16 -2.02 1.61
CA THR A 57 -8.57 -2.63 2.89
C THR A 57 -9.39 -1.69 3.76
N VAL A 58 -9.17 -0.36 3.65
CA VAL A 58 -9.98 0.66 4.35
C VAL A 58 -11.41 0.69 3.82
N ALA A 59 -11.57 0.78 2.49
CA ALA A 59 -12.87 0.98 1.85
C ALA A 59 -13.72 -0.30 1.78
N GLN A 60 -13.09 -1.46 1.58
CA GLN A 60 -13.77 -2.75 1.43
C GLN A 60 -13.99 -3.43 2.79
N SER A 61 -14.79 -2.81 3.66
CA SER A 61 -15.00 -3.25 5.05
C SER A 61 -15.67 -4.61 5.20
N SER A 62 -16.48 -5.04 4.24
CA SER A 62 -17.09 -6.38 4.21
C SER A 62 -16.10 -7.49 3.86
N ARG A 63 -14.93 -7.15 3.33
CA ARG A 63 -13.93 -8.10 2.83
C ARG A 63 -12.65 -8.13 3.65
N PHE A 64 -12.24 -7.00 4.22
CA PHE A 64 -10.95 -6.87 4.88
C PHE A 64 -11.04 -6.23 6.26
N PHE A 65 -10.26 -6.78 7.19
CA PHE A 65 -9.82 -6.04 8.36
C PHE A 65 -8.93 -4.87 7.93
N SER A 66 -9.03 -3.73 8.63
CA SER A 66 -8.17 -2.59 8.37
C SER A 66 -7.76 -1.89 9.65
N HIS A 67 -6.46 -1.96 9.95
CA HIS A 67 -5.88 -1.26 11.08
C HIS A 67 -6.16 0.25 11.04
N ARG A 68 -6.04 0.88 9.87
CA ARG A 68 -6.26 2.33 9.70
C ARG A 68 -7.71 2.74 10.02
N ARG A 69 -8.67 1.87 9.73
CA ARG A 69 -10.10 2.12 9.97
C ARG A 69 -10.50 1.78 11.41
N ASP A 70 -10.07 0.63 11.92
CA ASP A 70 -10.69 0.01 13.08
C ASP A 70 -9.90 0.21 14.38
N ALA A 71 -8.56 0.24 14.35
CA ALA A 71 -7.74 0.16 15.55
C ALA A 71 -7.92 1.35 16.50
N ALA A 72 -8.04 2.56 15.96
CA ALA A 72 -8.28 3.76 16.77
C ALA A 72 -9.68 3.76 17.43
N ARG A 73 -10.67 3.09 16.82
CA ARG A 73 -12.06 3.06 17.28
C ARG A 73 -12.35 1.89 18.22
N LEU A 74 -11.78 0.73 17.94
CA LEU A 74 -12.06 -0.53 18.63
C LEU A 74 -10.93 -0.98 19.57
N GLY A 75 -9.84 -0.19 19.65
CA GLY A 75 -8.62 -0.56 20.38
C GLY A 75 -7.75 -1.59 19.64
N SER A 76 -8.29 -2.27 18.63
CA SER A 76 -7.56 -3.23 17.78
C SER A 76 -8.25 -3.46 16.43
N SER A 77 -7.65 -4.27 15.57
CA SER A 77 -8.25 -4.77 14.34
C SER A 77 -7.80 -6.22 14.14
N GLY A 78 -8.58 -7.04 13.43
CA GLY A 78 -8.15 -8.38 13.03
C GLY A 78 -6.93 -8.36 12.09
N ARG A 79 -6.44 -9.53 11.73
CA ARG A 79 -5.34 -9.71 10.77
C ARG A 79 -5.73 -10.76 9.74
N MET A 80 -5.41 -10.47 8.47
CA MET A 80 -5.51 -11.43 7.38
C MET A 80 -4.13 -12.07 7.14
N ALA A 81 -4.12 -13.24 6.50
CA ALA A 81 -2.91 -13.90 6.04
C ALA A 81 -2.94 -14.02 4.51
N ALA A 82 -1.76 -13.91 3.89
CA ALA A 82 -1.54 -14.29 2.50
C ALA A 82 -0.56 -15.47 2.51
N CYS A 83 -0.96 -16.60 1.93
CA CYS A 83 -0.22 -17.86 1.99
C CYS A 83 0.07 -18.38 0.58
N ILE A 84 1.22 -19.00 0.39
CA ILE A 84 1.63 -19.70 -0.83
C ILE A 84 2.38 -20.97 -0.44
N TRP A 85 2.18 -22.06 -1.17
CA TRP A 85 2.86 -23.34 -0.94
C TRP A 85 3.17 -24.02 -2.27
N LEU A 86 4.20 -24.87 -2.26
CA LEU A 86 4.40 -25.89 -3.28
C LEU A 86 3.71 -27.17 -2.79
N GLY A 87 2.96 -27.81 -3.67
CA GLY A 87 2.37 -29.13 -3.40
C GLY A 87 3.42 -30.24 -3.44
#